data_AF-A0A1C5CIY9-F1
#
_entry.id   AF-A0A1C5CIY9-F1
#
_cell.length_a   1.000
_cell.length_b   1.000
_cell.length_c   1.000
_cell.angle_alpha   90.00
_cell.angle_beta   90.00
_cell.angle_gamma   90.00
#
_symmetry.space_group_name_H-M   'P 1'
#
loop_
_entity.id
_entity.type
_entity.pdbx_description
1 polymer ?
#
loop_
_entity_poly.entity_id
_entity_poly.type
_entity_poly.pdbx_seq_one_letter_code
_entity_poly.pdbx_strand_id
1 'polypeptide(L)'
;AAVLAAAAHDIRAGADAPTVAARFHGAVIGLVRDLCRAARDRTGLTTVALSGGVFCNALLTSGCTKRLERDGFTVLRHRAVPPNDGGLALGQLMVAARVTTG
;
A
#
# COMPACT_ATOMS: atom_id res chain seq x y z
N ALA A 1 -8.37 11.98 -6.57
CA ALA A 1 -8.26 13.11 -7.52
C ALA A 1 -7.01 13.96 -7.30
N ALA A 2 -6.69 14.38 -6.06
CA ALA A 2 -5.58 15.31 -5.79
C ALA A 2 -4.19 14.82 -6.25
N VAL A 3 -3.84 13.54 -6.07
CA VAL A 3 -2.49 13.04 -6.40
C VAL A 3 -2.16 13.12 -7.90
N LEU A 4 -3.09 12.71 -8.76
CA LEU A 4 -2.90 12.78 -10.21
C LEU A 4 -2.91 14.22 -10.72
N ALA A 5 -3.76 15.07 -10.15
CA ALA A 5 -3.80 16.49 -10.48
C ALA A 5 -2.46 17.18 -10.11
N ALA A 6 -1.89 16.86 -8.95
CA ALA A 6 -0.59 17.37 -8.53
C ALA A 6 0.55 16.91 -9.45
N ALA A 7 0.57 15.62 -9.83
CA ALA A 7 1.57 15.12 -10.77
C ALA A 7 1.46 15.79 -12.15
N ALA A 8 0.23 15.96 -12.67
CA ALA A 8 0.00 16.66 -13.92
C ALA A 8 0.40 18.15 -13.86
N HIS A 9 0.18 18.79 -12.71
CA HIS A 9 0.64 20.16 -12.49
C HIS A 9 2.16 20.24 -12.52
N ASP A 10 2.87 19.37 -11.79
CA ASP A 10 4.34 19.34 -11.76
C ASP A 10 4.94 19.13 -13.16
N ILE A 11 4.33 18.24 -13.96
CA ILE A 11 4.74 18.02 -15.37
C ILE A 11 4.56 19.29 -16.20
N ARG A 12 3.41 19.96 -16.11
CA ARG A 12 3.15 21.20 -16.85
C ARG A 12 4.04 22.37 -16.40
N ALA A 13 4.45 22.35 -15.13
CA ALA A 13 5.39 23.31 -14.57
C ALA A 13 6.86 23.04 -14.97
N GLY A 14 7.14 21.99 -15.75
CA GLY A 14 8.48 21.67 -16.24
C GLY A 14 9.37 20.97 -15.20
N ALA A 15 8.80 20.38 -14.15
CA ALA A 15 9.57 19.55 -13.23
C ALA A 15 10.13 18.32 -13.95
N ASP A 16 11.33 17.91 -13.57
CA ASP A 16 11.97 16.72 -14.14
C ASP A 16 11.28 15.43 -13.66
N ALA A 17 11.36 14.39 -14.49
CA ALA A 17 10.69 13.12 -14.22
C ALA A 17 11.05 12.50 -12.85
N PRO A 18 12.31 12.52 -12.38
CA PRO A 18 12.66 12.04 -11.05
C PRO A 18 11.91 12.75 -9.93
N THR A 19 11.76 14.09 -10.00
CA THR A 19 11.04 14.87 -8.99
C THR A 19 9.55 14.53 -8.98
N VAL A 20 8.93 14.48 -10.16
CA VAL A 20 7.50 14.11 -10.28
C VAL A 20 7.27 12.71 -9.72
N ALA A 21 8.12 11.75 -10.09
CA ALA A 21 8.03 10.37 -9.61
C ALA A 21 8.17 10.29 -8.09
N ALA A 22 9.17 10.96 -7.50
CA ALA A 22 9.40 10.95 -6.06
C ALA A 22 8.20 11.54 -5.28
N ARG A 23 7.66 12.68 -5.76
CA ARG A 23 6.48 13.31 -5.17
C ARG A 23 5.24 12.43 -5.27
N PHE A 24 5.02 11.81 -6.43
CA PHE A 24 3.91 10.89 -6.64
C PHE A 24 3.98 9.69 -5.67
N HIS A 25 5.12 9.01 -5.59
CA HIS A 25 5.30 7.89 -4.66
C HIS A 25 5.10 8.35 -3.20
N GLY A 26 5.68 9.49 -2.82
CA GLY A 26 5.54 10.06 -1.48
C GLY A 26 4.09 10.40 -1.12
N ALA A 27 3.31 10.89 -2.08
CA ALA A 27 1.89 11.19 -1.93
C ALA A 27 1.06 9.91 -1.78
N VAL A 28 1.31 8.88 -2.60
CA VAL A 28 0.64 7.57 -2.47
C VAL A 28 0.94 6.93 -1.12
N ILE A 29 2.20 6.95 -0.67
CA ILE A 29 2.59 6.46 0.66
C ILE A 29 1.86 7.23 1.78
N GLY A 30 1.71 8.55 1.64
CA GLY A 30 0.94 9.38 2.57
C GLY A 30 -0.53 8.98 2.61
N LEU A 31 -1.15 8.84 1.43
CA LEU A 31 -2.55 8.43 1.32
C LEU A 31 -2.81 7.05 1.97
N VAL A 32 -1.95 6.06 1.73
CA VAL A 32 -2.07 4.74 2.36
C VAL A 32 -2.03 4.86 3.89
N ARG A 33 -1.06 5.62 4.42
CA ARG A 33 -0.93 5.86 5.87
C ARG A 33 -2.21 6.48 6.45
N ASP A 34 -2.74 7.52 5.81
CA ASP A 34 -3.91 8.23 6.31
C ASP A 34 -5.18 7.36 6.28
N LEU A 35 -5.34 6.55 5.23
CA LEU A 35 -6.44 5.57 5.14
C LEU A 35 -6.33 4.50 6.23
N CYS A 36 -5.12 3.99 6.51
CA CYS A 36 -4.91 3.02 7.59
C CYS A 36 -5.22 3.62 8.96
N ARG A 37 -4.80 4.87 9.23
CA ARG A 37 -5.15 5.58 10.47
C ARG A 37 -6.66 5.75 10.62
N ALA A 38 -7.33 6.24 9.59
CA ALA A 38 -8.78 6.39 9.60
C ALA A 38 -9.50 5.04 9.79
N ALA A 39 -8.98 3.96 9.21
CA ALA A 39 -9.52 2.61 9.44
C ALA A 39 -9.31 2.15 10.89
N ARG A 40 -8.14 2.39 11.48
CA ARG A 40 -7.87 2.10 12.89
C ARG A 40 -8.81 2.88 13.81
N ASP A 41 -9.02 4.16 13.57
CA ASP A 41 -9.88 4.99 14.41
C ASP A 41 -11.33 4.48 14.44
N ARG A 42 -11.79 3.85 13.34
CA ARG A 42 -13.14 3.26 13.25
C ARG A 42 -13.26 1.82 13.77
N THR A 43 -12.17 1.04 13.75
CA THR A 43 -12.23 -0.42 13.95
C THR A 43 -11.35 -0.94 15.08
N GLY A 44 -10.43 -0.13 15.59
CA GLY A 44 -9.40 -0.53 16.55
C GLY A 44 -8.26 -1.37 15.95
N LEU A 45 -8.29 -1.70 14.66
CA LEU A 45 -7.28 -2.57 14.04
C LEU A 45 -5.91 -1.90 13.92
N THR A 46 -4.87 -2.60 14.36
CA THR A 46 -3.47 -2.14 14.35
C THR A 46 -2.58 -2.96 13.41
N THR A 47 -3.12 -3.98 12.75
CA THR A 47 -2.39 -4.81 11.79
C THR A 47 -2.79 -4.47 10.36
N VAL A 48 -1.81 -4.22 9.48
CA VAL A 48 -2.02 -3.89 8.06
C VAL A 48 -1.27 -4.90 7.20
N ALA A 49 -1.95 -5.51 6.23
CA ALA A 49 -1.32 -6.35 5.22
C ALA A 49 -1.13 -5.58 3.91
N LEU A 50 0.11 -5.49 3.41
CA LEU A 50 0.43 -4.90 2.10
C LEU A 50 0.47 -6.02 1.05
N SER A 51 -0.52 -6.01 0.15
CA SER A 51 -0.74 -7.05 -0.88
C SER A 51 -1.30 -6.41 -2.16
N GLY A 52 -1.23 -7.13 -3.28
CA GLY A 52 -1.55 -6.64 -4.62
C GLY A 52 -0.31 -6.23 -5.39
N GLY A 53 -0.37 -6.30 -6.73
CA GLY A 53 0.78 -6.09 -7.62
C GLY A 53 1.48 -4.73 -7.48
N VAL A 54 0.78 -3.70 -6.98
CA VAL A 54 1.37 -2.39 -6.65
C VAL A 54 2.52 -2.50 -5.64
N PHE A 55 2.45 -3.46 -4.70
CA PHE A 55 3.49 -3.69 -3.71
C PHE A 55 4.63 -4.59 -4.20
N CYS A 56 4.69 -4.92 -5.49
CA CYS A 56 5.94 -5.31 -6.14
C CYS A 56 6.89 -4.11 -6.31
N ASN A 57 6.39 -2.87 -6.23
CA ASN A 57 7.22 -1.67 -6.24
C ASN A 57 7.93 -1.50 -4.88
N ALA A 58 9.26 -1.65 -4.88
CA ALA A 58 10.07 -1.58 -3.67
C ALA A 58 9.99 -0.22 -2.94
N LEU A 59 9.81 0.90 -3.67
CA LEU A 59 9.68 2.23 -3.07
C LEU A 59 8.36 2.36 -2.30
N LEU A 60 7.25 1.92 -2.89
CA LEU A 60 5.95 1.92 -2.22
C LEU A 60 5.96 0.97 -1.03
N THR A 61 6.46 -0.26 -1.20
CA THR A 61 6.48 -1.27 -0.14
C THR A 61 7.32 -0.83 1.05
N SER A 62 8.56 -0.40 0.82
CA SER A 62 9.44 0.07 1.90
C SER A 62 8.93 1.36 2.55
N GLY A 63 8.45 2.31 1.74
CA GLY A 63 7.92 3.58 2.21
C GLY A 63 6.66 3.45 3.06
N CYS A 64 5.68 2.65 2.61
CA CYS A 64 4.47 2.35 3.38
C CYS A 64 4.81 1.60 4.66
N THR A 65 5.65 0.56 4.60
CA THR A 65 6.08 -0.20 5.79
C THR A 65 6.66 0.72 6.85
N LYS A 66 7.66 1.53 6.46
CA LYS A 66 8.34 2.44 7.39
C LYS A 66 7.39 3.49 8.01
N ARG A 67 6.48 4.07 7.22
CA ARG A 67 5.54 5.08 7.74
C ARG A 67 4.48 4.47 8.66
N LEU A 68 3.96 3.29 8.31
CA LEU A 68 2.95 2.60 9.11
C LEU A 68 3.54 2.05 10.42
N GLU A 69 4.73 1.46 10.39
CA GLU A 69 5.42 1.00 11.60
C GLU A 69 5.71 2.15 12.57
N ARG A 70 6.11 3.32 12.05
CA ARG A 70 6.28 4.55 12.86
C ARG A 70 5.00 5.03 13.53
N ASP A 71 3.85 4.72 12.94
CA ASP A 71 2.53 5.03 13.50
C ASP A 71 2.00 3.93 14.43
N GLY A 72 2.84 2.92 14.75
CA GLY A 72 2.51 1.83 15.66
C GLY A 72 1.71 0.70 15.02
N PHE A 73 1.64 0.61 13.69
CA PHE A 73 1.02 -0.54 13.02
C PHE A 73 1.98 -1.73 12.96
N THR A 74 1.45 -2.95 13.10
CA THR A 74 2.13 -4.18 12.65
C THR A 74 1.90 -4.35 11.15
N VAL A 75 2.98 -4.41 10.36
CA VAL A 75 2.87 -4.50 8.89
C VAL A 75 3.22 -5.90 8.41
N LEU A 76 2.26 -6.57 7.77
CA LEU A 76 2.44 -7.87 7.13
C LEU A 76 2.77 -7.68 5.65
N ARG A 77 3.76 -8.43 5.17
CA ARG A 77 4.20 -8.43 3.77
C ARG A 77 4.36 -9.86 3.26
N HIS A 78 4.17 -9.99 1.96
CA HIS A 78 4.47 -11.21 1.22
C HIS A 78 5.95 -11.58 1.29
N ARG A 79 6.24 -12.86 1.50
CA ARG A 79 7.61 -13.42 1.55
C ARG A 79 7.76 -14.69 0.72
N ALA A 80 6.84 -15.65 0.88
CA ALA A 80 6.90 -16.95 0.23
C ALA A 80 6.16 -16.99 -1.12
N VAL A 81 5.12 -16.17 -1.26
CA VAL A 81 4.37 -15.98 -2.50
C VAL A 81 4.43 -14.52 -2.89
N PRO A 82 4.32 -14.16 -4.19
CA PRO A 82 4.32 -12.77 -4.59
C PRO A 82 3.00 -12.08 -4.20
N PRO A 83 3.01 -10.75 -3.97
CA PRO A 83 1.80 -9.99 -3.68
C PRO A 83 0.88 -9.82 -4.90
N ASN A 84 1.33 -10.20 -6.10
CA ASN A 84 0.54 -10.13 -7.34
C ASN A 84 -0.29 -11.41 -7.56
N ASP A 85 -0.87 -11.55 -8.75
CA ASP A 85 -1.78 -12.66 -9.08
C ASP A 85 -1.13 -14.04 -8.98
N GLY A 86 0.21 -14.14 -9.02
CA GLY A 86 0.94 -15.37 -8.75
C GLY A 86 0.75 -15.92 -7.33
N GLY A 87 0.31 -15.09 -6.38
CA GLY A 87 -0.04 -15.50 -5.01
C GLY A 87 -1.55 -15.56 -4.73
N LEU A 88 -2.40 -15.19 -5.70
CA LEU A 88 -3.84 -15.02 -5.48
C LEU A 88 -4.56 -16.33 -5.14
N ALA A 89 -4.21 -17.41 -5.83
CA ALA A 89 -4.82 -18.73 -5.62
C ALA A 89 -4.66 -19.22 -4.18
N LEU A 90 -3.52 -18.93 -3.53
CA LEU A 90 -3.31 -19.27 -2.12
C LEU A 90 -4.30 -18.53 -1.22
N GLY A 91 -4.49 -17.24 -1.43
CA GLY A 91 -5.46 -16.45 -0.66
C GLY A 91 -6.89 -16.96 -0.82
N GLN A 92 -7.28 -17.32 -2.04
CA GLN A 92 -8.59 -17.88 -2.34
C GLN A 92 -8.83 -19.21 -1.61
N LEU A 93 -7.85 -20.12 -1.66
CA LEU A 93 -7.91 -21.40 -0.94
C LEU A 93 -8.05 -21.22 0.57
N MET A 94 -7.27 -20.32 1.17
CA MET A 94 -7.33 -20.06 2.61
C MET A 94 -8.68 -19.47 3.06
N VAL A 95 -9.26 -18.57 2.26
CA VAL A 95 -10.60 -18.03 2.53
C VAL A 95 -11.66 -19.13 2.43
N ALA A 96 -11.62 -19.94 1.36
CA ALA A 96 -12.56 -21.04 1.18
C ALA A 96 -12.48 -22.06 2.34
N ALA A 97 -11.27 -22.46 2.75
CA ALA A 97 -11.08 -23.36 3.88
C ALA A 97 -11.68 -22.79 5.19
N ARG A 98 -11.50 -21.50 5.46
CA ARG A 98 -12.08 -20.84 6.65
C ARG A 98 -13.61 -20.76 6.62
N VAL A 99 -14.22 -20.63 5.45
CA VAL A 99 -15.69 -20.58 5.31
C VAL A 99 -16.32 -21.96 5.51
N THR A 100 -15.66 -23.03 5.05
CA THR A 100 -16.19 -24.39 5.17
C THR A 100 -16.07 -25.00 6.57
N THR A 101 -15.15 -24.51 7.40
CA THR A 101 -14.96 -24.99 8.79
C THR A 101 -15.72 -24.14 9.83
N GLY A 102 -16.69 -23.34 9.39
CA GLY A 102 -17.53 -22.49 10.25
C GLY A 102 -18.95 -23.00 10.41
#